data_AF-A0A7M2TDL8-F1
#
_entry.id   AF-A0A7M2TDL8-F1
#
_cell.length_a   1.000
_cell.length_b   1.000
_cell.length_c   1.000
_cell.angle_alpha   90.00
_cell.angle_beta   90.00
_cell.angle_gamma   90.00
#
_symmetry.space_group_name_H-M   'P 1'
#
loop_
_entity.id
_entity.type
_entity.pdbx_description
1 polymer ?
#
loop_
_entity_poly.entity_id
_entity_poly.type
_entity_poly.pdbx_seq_one_letter_code
_entity_poly.pdbx_strand_id
1 'polypeptide(L)'
;MAHTFEELLAKQRTADEAHTRVLELRDAYGPPTQEGGWNEPQRETYETAWRAWRDLDRDLGQTVTEYAKEKGTTRAEVEAELRKVLPDPEVRWGTTEG
;
A
#
# COMPACT_ATOMS: atom_id res chain seq x y z
N MET A 1 -13.52 -4.95 19.68
CA MET A 1 -14.67 -4.92 18.77
C MET A 1 -14.37 -5.91 17.67
N ALA A 2 -15.36 -6.61 17.11
CA ALA A 2 -15.10 -7.49 15.98
C ALA A 2 -14.75 -6.64 14.75
N HIS A 3 -13.71 -7.02 14.02
CA HIS A 3 -13.33 -6.30 12.81
C HIS A 3 -14.41 -6.48 11.74
N THR A 4 -14.66 -5.42 10.98
CA THR A 4 -15.61 -5.46 9.86
C THR A 4 -14.88 -5.45 8.53
N PHE A 5 -15.52 -5.98 7.48
CA PHE A 5 -14.95 -5.90 6.14
C PHE A 5 -14.85 -4.44 5.66
N GLU A 6 -15.79 -3.58 6.07
CA GLU A 6 -15.76 -2.13 5.79
C GLU A 6 -14.54 -1.44 6.42
N GLU A 7 -14.14 -1.84 7.63
CA GLU A 7 -12.91 -1.36 8.26
C GLU A 7 -11.68 -1.74 7.43
N LEU A 8 -11.62 -2.99 6.95
CA LEU A 8 -10.52 -3.43 6.09
C LEU A 8 -10.48 -2.63 4.79
N LEU A 9 -11.63 -2.35 4.17
CA LEU A 9 -11.70 -1.52 2.96
C LEU A 9 -11.24 -0.08 3.21
N ALA A 10 -11.60 0.52 4.35
CA ALA A 10 -11.17 1.87 4.71
C ALA A 10 -9.64 1.93 4.94
N LYS A 11 -9.09 0.93 5.64
CA LYS A 11 -7.64 0.80 5.86
C LYS A 11 -6.89 0.56 4.55
N GLN A 12 -7.38 -0.35 3.70
CA GLN A 12 -6.85 -0.62 2.36
C GLN A 12 -6.81 0.66 1.52
N ARG A 13 -7.92 1.41 1.46
CA ARG A 13 -7.96 2.68 0.72
C ARG A 13 -6.92 3.68 1.21
N THR A 14 -6.78 3.83 2.52
CA THR A 14 -5.78 4.74 3.11
C THR A 14 -4.35 4.30 2.77
N ALA A 15 -4.07 3.00 2.84
CA ALA A 15 -2.79 2.44 2.43
C ALA A 15 -2.53 2.64 0.93
N ASP A 16 -3.54 2.43 0.07
CA ASP A 16 -3.43 2.61 -1.38
C ASP A 16 -3.21 4.08 -1.77
N GLU A 17 -3.85 5.02 -1.08
CA GLU A 17 -3.62 6.47 -1.23
C GLU A 17 -2.18 6.84 -0.82
N ALA A 18 -1.67 6.29 0.29
CA ALA A 18 -0.27 6.50 0.68
C ALA A 18 0.71 5.87 -0.33
N HIS A 19 0.41 4.66 -0.83
CA HIS A 19 1.21 4.01 -1.86
C HIS A 19 1.22 4.82 -3.16
N THR A 20 0.06 5.38 -3.55
CA THR A 20 -0.04 6.32 -4.68
C THR A 20 0.99 7.42 -4.58
N ARG A 21 1.09 8.04 -3.41
CA ARG A 21 2.03 9.14 -3.21
C ARG A 21 3.48 8.71 -3.39
N VAL A 22 3.84 7.51 -2.94
CA VAL A 22 5.17 6.93 -3.14
C VAL A 22 5.47 6.72 -4.62
N LEU A 23 4.50 6.18 -5.38
CA LEU A 23 4.64 5.97 -6.82
C LEU A 23 4.77 7.29 -7.59
N GLU A 24 3.96 8.30 -7.26
CA GLU A 24 4.06 9.65 -7.83
C GLU A 24 5.42 10.30 -7.57
N LEU A 25 5.96 10.15 -6.35
CA LEU A 25 7.28 10.67 -6.00
C LEU A 25 8.38 9.96 -6.79
N ARG A 26 8.28 8.64 -6.95
CA ARG A 26 9.23 7.85 -7.75
C ARG A 26 9.20 8.27 -9.23
N ASP A 27 8.02 8.49 -9.78
CA ASP A 27 7.84 8.97 -11.15
C ASP A 27 8.41 10.38 -11.33
N ALA A 28 8.08 11.30 -10.41
CA ALA A 28 8.52 12.69 -10.48
C ALA A 28 10.03 12.89 -10.28
N TYR A 29 10.67 12.07 -9.44
CA TYR A 29 12.10 12.18 -9.16
C TYR A 29 12.98 11.39 -10.13
N GLY A 30 12.40 10.51 -10.93
CA GLY A 30 13.13 9.58 -11.78
C GLY A 30 13.80 8.44 -10.97
N PRO A 31 14.50 7.53 -11.65
CA PRO A 31 15.12 6.39 -10.99
C PRO A 31 16.21 6.85 -10.00
N PRO A 32 16.29 6.26 -8.79
CA PRO A 32 17.33 6.60 -7.81
C PRO A 32 18.76 6.43 -8.33
N THR A 33 18.94 5.59 -9.35
CA THR A 33 20.21 5.25 -9.99
C THR A 33 20.61 6.20 -11.13
N GLN A 34 19.84 7.25 -11.40
CA GLN A 34 20.22 8.27 -12.38
C GLN A 34 21.52 8.98 -11.99
N GLU A 35 22.21 9.56 -12.98
CA GLU A 35 23.42 10.35 -12.73
C GLU A 35 23.11 11.52 -11.77
N GLY A 36 23.90 11.65 -10.70
CA GLY A 36 23.64 12.62 -9.62
C GLY A 36 22.58 12.18 -8.59
N GLY A 37 21.80 11.14 -8.87
CA GLY A 37 20.81 10.55 -7.96
C GLY A 37 19.72 11.53 -7.51
N TRP A 38 19.09 11.22 -6.39
CA TRP A 38 18.19 12.14 -5.71
C TRP A 38 18.97 13.05 -4.75
N ASN A 39 18.59 14.33 -4.71
CA ASN A 39 19.10 15.24 -3.68
C ASN A 39 18.53 14.91 -2.29
N GLU A 40 19.10 15.50 -1.24
CA GLU A 40 18.71 15.22 0.14
C GLU A 40 17.23 15.49 0.43
N PRO A 41 16.64 16.65 0.04
CA PRO A 41 15.20 16.88 0.18
C PRO A 41 14.30 15.85 -0.54
N GLN A 42 14.68 15.41 -1.75
CA GLN A 42 13.94 14.39 -2.50
C GLN A 42 13.97 13.05 -1.79
N ARG A 43 15.15 12.63 -1.30
CA ARG A 43 15.29 11.39 -0.51
C ARG A 43 14.45 11.44 0.76
N GLU A 44 14.53 12.52 1.52
CA GLU A 44 13.77 12.68 2.77
C GLU A 44 12.26 12.66 2.52
N THR A 45 11.80 13.36 1.47
CA THR A 45 10.38 13.38 1.09
C THR A 45 9.89 11.99 0.71
N TYR A 46 10.65 11.26 -0.11
CA TYR A 46 10.31 9.90 -0.51
C TYR A 46 10.31 8.93 0.68
N GLU A 47 11.36 8.95 1.50
CA GLU A 47 11.45 8.08 2.68
C GLU A 47 10.29 8.31 3.66
N THR A 48 9.88 9.57 3.84
CA THR A 48 8.74 9.92 4.70
C THR A 48 7.44 9.32 4.16
N ALA A 49 7.17 9.49 2.86
CA ALA A 49 5.99 8.90 2.23
C ALA A 49 6.02 7.36 2.28
N TRP A 50 7.19 6.76 2.03
CA TRP A 50 7.37 5.32 2.07
C TRP A 50 7.14 4.75 3.47
N ARG A 51 7.68 5.38 4.52
CA ARG A 51 7.46 4.97 5.91
C ARG A 51 5.98 5.07 6.29
N ALA A 52 5.31 6.16 5.94
CA ALA A 52 3.89 6.33 6.20
C ALA A 52 3.04 5.22 5.55
N TRP A 53 3.32 4.89 4.28
CA TRP A 53 2.68 3.76 3.60
C TRP A 53 2.98 2.42 4.29
N ARG A 54 4.24 2.14 4.64
CA ARG A 54 4.63 0.88 5.30
C ARG A 54 3.95 0.68 6.66
N ASP A 55 3.71 1.75 7.40
CA ASP A 55 3.02 1.68 8.68
C ASP A 55 1.53 1.39 8.49
N LEU A 56 0.87 2.00 7.50
CA LEU A 56 -0.52 1.71 7.14
C LEU A 56 -0.69 0.27 6.62
N ASP A 57 0.22 -0.20 5.77
CA ASP A 57 0.21 -1.58 5.25
C ASP A 57 0.39 -2.61 6.38
N ARG A 58 1.24 -2.32 7.36
CA ARG A 58 1.43 -3.18 8.55
C ARG A 58 0.16 -3.26 9.39
N ASP A 59 -0.48 -2.12 9.65
CA ASP A 59 -1.73 -2.04 10.41
C ASP A 59 -2.88 -2.78 9.70
N LEU A 60 -3.00 -2.60 8.38
CA LEU A 60 -3.93 -3.36 7.55
C LEU A 60 -3.68 -4.87 7.66
N GLY A 61 -2.43 -5.31 7.48
CA GLY A 61 -2.08 -6.73 7.57
C GLY A 61 -2.38 -7.36 8.94
N GLN A 62 -2.20 -6.60 10.02
CA GLN A 62 -2.62 -7.03 11.36
C GLN A 62 -4.14 -7.18 11.44
N THR A 63 -4.88 -6.17 10.99
CA THR A 63 -6.35 -6.16 11.03
C THR A 63 -6.94 -7.28 10.17
N VAL A 64 -6.39 -7.55 8.99
CA VAL A 64 -6.77 -8.68 8.13
C VAL A 64 -6.55 -10.00 8.84
N THR A 65 -5.40 -10.15 9.53
CA THR A 65 -5.07 -11.37 10.28
C THR A 65 -6.07 -11.62 11.41
N GLU A 66 -6.48 -10.56 12.12
CA GLU A 66 -7.46 -10.63 13.20
C GLU A 66 -8.87 -10.93 12.64
N TYR A 67 -9.30 -10.22 11.59
CA TYR A 67 -10.55 -10.48 10.88
C TYR A 67 -10.66 -11.92 10.36
N ALA A 68 -9.59 -12.43 9.73
CA ALA A 68 -9.59 -13.79 9.19
C ALA A 68 -9.81 -14.85 10.29
N LYS A 69 -9.14 -14.68 11.44
CA LYS A 69 -9.33 -15.53 12.61
C LYS A 69 -10.77 -15.47 13.13
N GLU A 70 -11.35 -14.27 13.22
CA GLU A 70 -12.73 -14.08 13.69
C GLU A 70 -13.77 -14.72 12.75
N LYS A 71 -13.50 -14.72 11.44
CA LYS A 71 -14.39 -15.30 10.43
C LYS A 71 -14.13 -16.79 10.13
N GLY A 72 -13.07 -17.37 10.72
CA GLY A 72 -12.68 -18.76 10.45
C GLY A 72 -12.21 -19.00 9.00
N THR A 73 -11.64 -17.96 8.38
CA THR A 73 -11.10 -17.97 7.00
C THR A 73 -9.59 -17.73 7.03
N THR A 74 -8.94 -17.79 5.88
CA THR A 74 -7.51 -17.51 5.75
C THR A 74 -7.25 -16.04 5.43
N ARG A 75 -6.07 -15.54 5.84
CA ARG A 75 -5.59 -14.21 5.45
C ARG A 75 -5.62 -14.00 3.93
N ALA A 76 -5.20 -15.02 3.18
CA ALA A 76 -5.13 -14.96 1.71
C ALA A 76 -6.52 -14.80 1.06
N GLU A 77 -7.55 -15.46 1.58
CA GLU A 77 -8.92 -15.28 1.09
C GLU A 77 -9.42 -13.86 1.34
N VAL A 78 -9.17 -13.30 2.52
CA VAL A 78 -9.55 -11.92 2.84
C VAL A 78 -8.83 -10.91 1.96
N GLU A 79 -7.51 -11.07 1.75
CA GLU A 79 -6.72 -10.22 0.84
C GLU A 79 -7.21 -10.32 -0.61
N ALA A 80 -7.63 -11.51 -1.06
CA ALA A 80 -8.20 -11.69 -2.38
C ALA A 80 -9.56 -10.97 -2.52
N GLU A 81 -10.42 -11.02 -1.50
CA GLU A 81 -11.68 -10.25 -1.49
C GLU A 81 -11.44 -8.75 -1.49
N LEU A 82 -10.45 -8.25 -0.72
CA LEU A 82 -10.06 -6.85 -0.77
C LEU A 82 -9.61 -6.45 -2.18
N ARG A 83 -8.75 -7.24 -2.82
CA ARG A 83 -8.21 -6.95 -4.16
C ARG A 83 -9.29 -6.94 -5.25
N LYS A 84 -10.37 -7.70 -5.10
CA LYS A 84 -11.53 -7.66 -6.01
C LYS A 84 -12.27 -6.33 -5.96
N VAL A 85 -12.29 -5.68 -4.79
CA VAL A 85 -12.99 -4.40 -4.57
C VAL A 85 -12.07 -3.20 -4.81
N LEU A 86 -10.84 -3.29 -4.33
CA LEU A 86 -9.79 -2.28 -4.42
C LEU A 86 -8.53 -2.93 -5.03
N PRO A 87 -8.36 -2.87 -6.37
CA PRO A 87 -7.18 -3.42 -7.01
C PRO A 87 -5.92 -2.63 -6.63
N ASP A 88 -4.77 -3.30 -6.67
CA ASP A 88 -3.49 -2.72 -6.25
C ASP A 88 -3.20 -1.41 -7.01
N PRO A 89 -2.81 -0.34 -6.30
CA PRO A 89 -2.45 0.93 -6.92
C PRO A 89 -1.31 0.81 -7.94
N GLU A 90 -0.47 -0.21 -7.97
CA GLU A 90 0.52 -0.38 -9.04
C GLU A 90 -0.10 -0.79 -10.38
N VAL A 91 -1.23 -1.51 -10.37
CA VAL A 91 -1.92 -1.96 -11.59
C VAL A 91 -2.38 -0.77 -12.45
N ARG A 92 -2.86 0.30 -11.80
CA ARG A 92 -3.25 1.55 -12.49
C ARG A 92 -2.07 2.38 -13.02
N TRP A 93 -0.85 2.14 -12.55
CA TRP A 93 0.37 2.80 -13.06
C TRP A 93 0.95 2.08 -14.30
N GLY A 94 0.27 1.05 -14.80
CA GLY A 94 0.59 0.42 -16.08
C GLY A 94 1.69 -0.64 -16.03
N THR A 95 2.09 -1.11 -14.86
CA THR A 95 2.99 -2.28 -14.73
C THR A 95 2.20 -3.57 -15.02
N THR A 96 1.71 -3.71 -16.25
CA THR A 96 1.38 -5.03 -16.80
C THR A 96 2.70 -5.60 -17.28
N GLU A 97 3.18 -6.61 -16.57
CA GLU A 97 4.17 -7.64 -16.99
C GLU A 97 5.06 -7.27 -18.19
N GLY A 98 6.33 -7.00 -17.90
CA GLY A 98 7.44 -7.14 -18.86
C GLY A 98 8.22 -8.41 -18.56
#